data_AF-A0A2U8XBG8-F1
#
_entry.id   AF-A0A2U8XBG8-F1
#
_cell.length_a   1.000
_cell.length_b   1.000
_cell.length_c   1.000
_cell.angle_alpha   90.00
_cell.angle_beta   90.00
_cell.angle_gamma   90.00
#
_symmetry.space_group_name_H-M   'P 1'
#
loop_
_entity.id
_entity.type
_entity.pdbx_description
1 polymer ?
#
loop_
_entity_poly.entity_id
_entity_poly.type
_entity_poly.pdbx_seq_one_letter_code
_entity_poly.pdbx_strand_id
1 'polypeptide(L)' 'MTTDRLREILALLRWSQRGLAEALDCDERMVRRWASGDGEIPAALATWLETLAQVHEAAPPPTTWRRRRRAVQIVEG' A
#
# COMPACT_ATOMS: atom_id res chain seq x y z
N MET A 1 8.60 -6.59 -11.93
CA MET A 1 8.53 -5.52 -10.89
C MET A 1 9.65 -5.74 -9.89
N THR A 2 10.23 -4.67 -9.35
CA THR A 2 11.29 -4.77 -8.32
C THR A 2 10.69 -4.92 -6.92
N THR A 3 11.49 -5.44 -5.99
CA THR A 3 11.10 -5.53 -4.57
C THR A 3 10.79 -4.16 -3.97
N ASP A 4 11.53 -3.12 -4.33
CA ASP A 4 11.26 -1.78 -3.82
C ASP A 4 9.93 -1.23 -4.34
N ARG A 5 9.63 -1.45 -5.62
CA ARG A 5 8.34 -1.05 -6.19
C ARG A 5 7.17 -1.80 -5.54
N LEU A 6 7.32 -3.09 -5.24
CA LEU A 6 6.33 -3.84 -4.47
C LEU A 6 6.07 -3.16 -3.11
N ARG A 7 7.11 -2.80 -2.38
CA ARG A 7 6.99 -2.14 -1.06
C ARG A 7 6.32 -0.78 -1.17
N GLU A 8 6.64 0.01 -2.20
CA GLU A 8 5.99 1.30 -2.48
C GLU A 8 4.48 1.14 -2.70
N ILE A 9 4.07 0.17 -3.54
CA ILE A 9 2.65 -0.06 -3.83
C ILE A 9 1.92 -0.51 -2.56
N LEU A 10 2.50 -1.39 -1.75
CA LEU A 10 1.89 -1.80 -0.48
C LEU A 10 1.74 -0.61 0.47
N ALA A 11 2.74 0.28 0.55
CA ALA A 11 2.66 1.49 1.35
C ALA A 11 1.57 2.45 0.84
N LEU A 12 1.45 2.63 -0.47
CA LEU A 12 0.41 3.42 -1.14
C LEU A 12 -0.99 2.88 -0.80
N LEU A 13 -1.19 1.58 -0.97
CA LEU A 13 -2.44 0.88 -0.68
C LEU A 13 -2.72 0.71 0.83
N ARG A 14 -1.77 1.11 1.69
CA ARG A 14 -1.82 0.92 3.15
C ARG A 14 -1.92 -0.56 3.56
N TRP A 15 -1.42 -1.45 2.71
CA TRP A 15 -1.38 -2.89 2.96
C TRP A 15 -0.08 -3.30 3.63
N SER A 16 -0.17 -4.31 4.50
CA SER A 16 1.00 -5.04 5.00
C SER A 16 1.30 -6.24 4.09
N GLN A 17 2.47 -6.87 4.24
CA GLN A 17 2.76 -8.13 3.55
C GLN A 17 1.74 -9.22 3.90
N ARG A 18 1.29 -9.28 5.16
CA ARG A 18 0.19 -10.15 5.60
C ARG A 18 -1.12 -9.80 4.89
N GLY A 19 -1.45 -8.52 4.75
CA GLY A 19 -2.65 -8.07 4.02
C GLY A 19 -2.63 -8.46 2.55
N LEU A 20 -1.46 -8.42 1.89
CA LEU A 20 -1.31 -8.94 0.53
C LEU A 20 -1.48 -10.46 0.48
N ALA A 21 -0.92 -11.19 1.45
CA ALA A 21 -1.07 -12.64 1.52
C ALA A 21 -2.54 -13.05 1.68
N GLU A 22 -3.27 -12.35 2.55
CA GLU A 22 -4.72 -12.50 2.75
C GLU A 22 -5.51 -12.18 1.46
N ALA A 23 -5.16 -11.11 0.74
CA ALA A 23 -5.83 -10.74 -0.51
C ALA A 23 -5.62 -11.76 -1.64
N LEU A 24 -4.49 -12.48 -1.63
CA LEU A 24 -4.14 -13.51 -2.61
C LEU A 24 -4.53 -14.93 -2.17
N ASP A 25 -5.03 -15.09 -0.94
CA ASP A 25 -5.25 -16.39 -0.28
C ASP A 25 -4.01 -17.31 -0.38
N CYS A 26 -2.83 -16.79 -0.01
CA CYS A 26 -1.56 -17.50 -0.11
C CYS A 26 -0.70 -17.37 1.15
N ASP A 27 0.41 -18.11 1.20
CA ASP A 27 1.32 -18.12 2.34
C ASP A 27 2.10 -16.78 2.47
N GLU A 28 2.05 -16.17 3.66
CA GLU A 28 2.79 -14.94 3.99
C GLU A 28 4.30 -15.07 3.76
N ARG A 29 4.89 -16.27 3.91
CA ARG A 29 6.30 -16.53 3.63
C ARG A 29 6.65 -16.28 2.17
N MET A 30 5.74 -16.56 1.24
CA MET A 30 5.94 -16.29 -0.17
C MET A 30 6.01 -14.79 -0.43
N VAL A 31 5.08 -14.04 0.15
CA VAL A 31 5.05 -12.58 0.06
C VAL A 31 6.30 -11.95 0.71
N ARG A 32 6.74 -12.48 1.86
CA ARG A 32 7.97 -12.05 2.53
C ARG A 32 9.20 -12.21 1.64
N ARG A 33 9.33 -13.32 0.91
CA ARG A 33 10.43 -13.55 -0.04
C ARG A 33 10.44 -12.55 -1.18
N TRP A 34 9.28 -12.26 -1.77
CA TRP A 34 9.17 -11.19 -2.78
C TRP A 34 9.58 -9.83 -2.21
N ALA A 35 9.11 -9.53 -1.00
CA ALA A 35 9.40 -8.30 -0.30
C ALA A 35 10.83 -8.21 0.24
N SER A 36 11.61 -9.29 0.30
CA SER A 36 13.04 -9.27 0.65
C SER A 36 13.97 -9.32 -0.57
N GLY A 37 13.44 -9.69 -1.74
CA GLY A 37 14.24 -9.93 -2.95
C GLY A 37 14.71 -11.38 -3.10
N ASP A 38 14.31 -12.26 -2.19
CA ASP A 38 14.64 -13.70 -2.18
C ASP A 38 13.69 -14.56 -3.06
N GLY A 39 12.95 -13.90 -3.96
CA GLY A 39 12.02 -14.52 -4.88
C GLY A 39 11.58 -13.56 -5.97
N GLU A 40 11.38 -14.10 -7.16
CA GLU A 40 10.85 -13.35 -8.29
C GLU A 40 9.35 -13.10 -8.10
N ILE A 41 8.93 -11.86 -8.36
CA ILE A 41 7.53 -11.46 -8.33
C ILE A 41 6.87 -11.87 -9.65
N PRO A 42 5.83 -12.72 -9.65
CA PRO A 42 5.14 -13.12 -10.87
C PRO A 42 4.64 -11.93 -11.69
N ALA A 43 4.81 -11.98 -13.01
CA ALA A 43 4.44 -10.86 -13.90
C ALA A 43 2.94 -10.49 -13.79
N ALA A 44 2.05 -11.48 -13.72
CA ALA A 44 0.62 -11.23 -13.55
C ALA A 44 0.30 -10.52 -12.23
N LEU A 45 0.98 -10.89 -11.14
CA LEU A 45 0.83 -10.23 -9.84
C LEU A 45 1.33 -8.78 -9.90
N ALA A 46 2.46 -8.55 -10.55
CA ALA A 46 2.99 -7.21 -10.77
C ALA A 46 2.02 -6.31 -11.53
N THR A 47 1.44 -6.80 -12.64
CA THR A 47 0.44 -6.06 -13.43
C THR A 47 -0.80 -5.72 -12.60
N TRP A 48 -1.30 -6.69 -11.81
CA TRP A 48 -2.45 -6.46 -10.95
C TRP A 48 -2.17 -5.41 -9.87
N LEU A 49 -1.01 -5.47 -9.21
CA LEU A 49 -0.62 -4.50 -8.18
C LEU A 49 -0.44 -3.09 -8.74
N GLU A 50 0.18 -2.94 -9.92
CA GLU A 50 0.30 -1.63 -10.57
C GLU A 50 -1.06 -1.05 -10.96
N THR A 51 -2.00 -1.90 -11.39
CA THR A 51 -3.37 -1.46 -11.68
C THR A 51 -4.07 -0.94 -10.42
N LEU A 52 -3.93 -1.63 -9.28
CA LEU A 52 -4.47 -1.17 -8.00
C LEU A 52 -3.84 0.15 -7.56
N ALA A 53 -2.52 0.31 -7.74
CA ALA A 53 -1.82 1.56 -7.45
C ALA A 53 -2.39 2.73 -8.26
N GLN A 54 -2.54 2.55 -9.58
CA GLN A 54 -3.11 3.56 -10.48
C GLN A 54 -4.53 3.95 -10.09
N VAL A 55 -5.39 2.96 -9.79
CA VAL A 55 -6.77 3.22 -9.35
C VAL A 55 -6.80 3.98 -8.02
N HIS A 56 -5.93 3.61 -7.06
CA HIS A 56 -5.87 4.28 -5.76
C HIS A 56 -5.45 5.74 -5.88
N GLU A 57 -4.47 6.04 -6.74
CA GLU A 57 -4.03 7.42 -7.02
C GLU A 57 -5.12 8.24 -7.72
N ALA A 58 -5.86 7.63 -8.65
CA ALA A 58 -6.94 8.28 -9.38
C ALA A 58 -8.21 8.51 -8.54
N ALA A 59 -8.39 7.78 -7.44
CA ALA A 59 -9.57 7.83 -6.58
C ALA A 59 -9.21 8.25 -5.14
N PRO A 60 -8.75 9.50 -4.91
CA PRO A 60 -8.38 9.96 -3.58
C PRO A 60 -9.57 9.95 -2.62
N PRO A 61 -9.33 9.80 -1.30
CA PRO A 61 -10.40 9.75 -0.30
C PRO A 61 -11.22 11.06 -0.28
N PRO A 62 -12.54 10.99 -0.04
CA PRO A 62 -13.37 12.19 0.02
C PRO A 62 -12.90 13.13 1.13
N THR A 63 -12.90 14.44 0.85
CA THR A 63 -12.40 15.47 1.78
C THR A 63 -13.34 15.75 2.95
N THR A 64 -14.62 15.35 2.83
CA THR A 64 -15.69 15.61 3.81
C THR A 64 -15.52 14.87 5.13
N TRP A 65 -14.75 13.79 5.16
CA TRP A 65 -14.51 12.97 6.35
C TRP A 65 -13.24 13.33 7.12
N ARG A 66 -12.51 14.38 6.69
CA ARG A 66 -11.30 14.82 7.42
C ARG A 66 -11.71 15.25 8.82
N ARG A 67 -11.19 14.56 9.85
CA ARG A 67 -11.32 15.00 11.25
C ARG A 67 -10.95 16.47 11.33
N ARG A 68 -11.83 17.29 11.92
CA ARG A 68 -11.59 18.71 12.16
C ARG A 68 -10.22 18.85 12.83
N ARG A 69 -9.22 19.44 12.16
CA ARG A 69 -7.96 19.77 12.82
C ARG A 69 -8.34 20.70 13.97
N ARG A 70 -8.05 20.31 15.22
CA ARG A 70 -8.19 21.20 16.37
C ARG A 70 -7.26 22.38 16.08
N ALA A 71 -7.83 23.57 15.89
CA ALA A 71 -7.02 24.79 15.79
C ALA A 71 -6.23 24.91 17.09
N VAL A 72 -4.90 24.89 16.99
CA VAL A 72 -4.04 25.27 18.11
C VAL A 72 -4.32 26.74 18.34
N GLN A 73 -5.02 27.06 19.43
CA GLN A 73 -5.11 28.45 19.88
C GLN A 73 -3.75 28.82 20.44
N ILE A 74 -3.00 29.64 19.70
CA ILE A 74 -1.87 30.38 20.25
C ILE A 74 -2.49 31.43 21.16
N VAL A 75 -2.36 31.22 22.47
CA VAL A 75 -2.60 32.27 23.47
C VAL A 75 -1.33 33.10 23.52
N GLU A 76 -1.36 34.29 22.92
CA GLU A 76 -0.34 35.32 23.18
C GLU A 76 -0.62 35.91 24.57
N GLY A 77 0.43 35.97 25.39
CA GLY A 77 0.45 36.63 26.70
C GLY A 77 1.37 37.83 26.69
#